data_AF-A0A061P8S8-F1
#
_entry.id   AF-A0A061P8S8-F1
#
_cell.length_a   1.000
_cell.length_b   1.000
_cell.length_c   1.000
_cell.angle_alpha   90.00
_cell.angle_beta   90.00
_cell.angle_gamma   90.00
#
_symmetry.space_group_name_H-M   'P 1'
#
loop_
_entity.id
_entity.type
_entity.pdbx_description
1 polymer ?
#
loop_
_entity_poly.entity_id
_entity_poly.type
_entity_poly.pdbx_seq_one_letter_code
_entity_poly.pdbx_strand_id
1 'polypeptide(L)'
;MHVYHVYGPHENNDGIHRALREGMTSQTISKWNSRGGGALFPHLIKKVQRGSTDDWMDFGQSFAIHLSAETFKNDVRFPYSSDRIIAFNIERTVDLFAYIEEEGMGSEYTPGMFTDHLPSKQRLMEQYWNSRMTLADYLLHKPYKEAEYICFDYIPPYLIEGYINQKKWL
;
A
#
# COMPACT_ATOMS: atom_id res chain seq x y z
N MET A 1 -0.26 19.53 0.62
CA MET A 1 0.10 18.38 1.49
C MET A 1 1.05 17.49 0.70
N HIS A 2 2.11 16.97 1.32
CA HIS A 2 2.96 15.96 0.70
C HIS A 2 2.56 14.58 1.21
N VAL A 3 2.78 13.56 0.38
CA VAL A 3 2.66 12.16 0.77
C VAL A 3 4.03 11.50 0.68
N TYR A 4 4.24 10.45 1.45
CA TYR A 4 5.55 9.86 1.66
C TYR A 4 5.53 8.38 1.28
N HIS A 5 6.55 7.91 0.58
CA HIS A 5 6.84 6.50 0.45
C HIS A 5 8.12 6.17 1.22
N VAL A 6 8.01 5.29 2.21
CA VAL A 6 9.08 4.99 3.17
C VAL A 6 9.84 3.75 2.76
N TYR A 7 11.17 3.81 2.84
CA TYR A 7 12.07 2.69 2.60
C TYR A 7 12.49 2.04 3.92
N GLY A 8 12.52 0.71 3.94
CA GLY A 8 12.78 -0.08 5.14
C GLY A 8 14.15 0.19 5.76
N PRO A 9 14.33 -0.09 7.07
CA PRO A 9 15.56 0.22 7.80
C PRO A 9 16.80 -0.55 7.33
N HIS A 10 16.60 -1.69 6.65
CA HIS A 10 17.65 -2.56 6.12
C HIS A 10 17.79 -2.49 4.60
N GLU A 11 16.98 -1.66 3.93
CA GLU A 11 17.10 -1.45 2.50
C GLU A 11 18.27 -0.54 2.18
N ASN A 12 18.95 -0.82 1.07
CA ASN A 12 19.92 0.12 0.53
C ASN A 12 19.19 1.31 -0.12
N ASN A 13 19.94 2.37 -0.42
CA ASN A 13 19.35 3.59 -0.98
C ASN A 13 19.09 3.50 -2.51
N ASP A 14 19.29 2.33 -3.14
CA ASP A 14 19.16 2.19 -4.59
C ASP A 14 17.73 2.48 -5.05
N GLY A 15 16.72 2.09 -4.27
CA GLY A 15 15.32 2.39 -4.54
C GLY A 15 15.06 3.90 -4.60
N ILE A 16 15.55 4.65 -3.61
CA ILE A 16 15.48 6.12 -3.58
C ILE A 16 16.20 6.72 -4.79
N HIS A 17 17.44 6.28 -5.07
CA HIS A 17 18.21 6.80 -6.20
C HIS A 17 17.53 6.52 -7.55
N ARG A 18 16.90 5.35 -7.71
CA ARG A 18 16.14 5.02 -8.92
C ARG A 18 14.85 5.82 -9.00
N ALA A 19 14.11 5.97 -7.91
CA ALA A 19 12.91 6.80 -7.88
C ALA A 19 13.19 8.25 -8.33
N LEU A 20 14.30 8.84 -7.89
CA LEU A 20 14.73 10.17 -8.31
C LEU A 20 15.15 10.29 -9.77
N ARG A 21 15.48 9.17 -10.46
CA ARG A 21 15.84 9.16 -11.88
C ARG A 21 14.71 8.73 -12.81
N GLU A 22 13.94 7.74 -12.37
CA GLU A 22 12.98 6.99 -13.19
C GLU A 22 11.52 7.26 -12.80
N GLY A 23 11.30 7.79 -11.59
CA GLY A 23 9.98 8.03 -11.02
C GLY A 23 9.53 6.89 -10.09
N MET A 24 8.36 7.04 -9.47
CA MET A 24 7.73 5.99 -8.67
C MET A 24 7.06 4.97 -9.58
N THR A 25 7.55 3.74 -9.51
CA THR A 25 7.01 2.57 -10.20
C THR A 25 7.10 1.37 -9.27
N SER A 26 6.46 0.27 -9.66
CA SER A 26 6.62 -1.04 -9.02
C SER A 26 8.06 -1.51 -8.87
N GLN A 27 9.03 -0.97 -9.61
CA GLN A 27 10.43 -1.37 -9.55
C GLN A 27 11.32 -0.46 -8.69
N THR A 28 10.83 0.74 -8.35
CA THR A 28 11.60 1.75 -7.60
C THR A 28 11.13 1.88 -6.15
N ILE A 29 9.97 1.31 -5.83
CA ILE A 29 9.41 1.30 -4.47
C ILE A 29 10.21 0.39 -3.53
N SER A 30 10.07 0.64 -2.24
CA SER A 30 10.53 -0.22 -1.15
C SER A 30 9.95 -1.63 -1.28
N LYS A 31 10.77 -2.64 -0.99
CA LYS A 31 10.32 -4.04 -0.85
C LYS A 31 9.70 -4.30 0.52
N TRP A 32 10.05 -3.49 1.51
CA TRP A 32 9.51 -3.52 2.86
C TRP A 32 8.10 -2.93 2.93
N ASN A 33 7.80 -1.94 2.09
CA ASN A 33 6.49 -1.30 2.08
C ASN A 33 5.48 -2.07 1.21
N SER A 34 4.21 -2.02 1.64
CA SER A 34 3.15 -2.79 1.00
C SER A 34 2.76 -2.21 -0.36
N ARG A 35 2.13 -3.06 -1.19
CA ARG A 35 1.39 -2.64 -2.39
C ARG A 35 -0.11 -2.51 -2.11
N GLY A 36 -0.52 -2.68 -0.85
CA GLY A 36 -1.90 -2.73 -0.37
C GLY A 36 -2.39 -4.16 -0.14
N GLY A 37 -3.43 -4.31 0.68
CA GLY A 37 -4.03 -5.61 1.00
C GLY A 37 -4.48 -6.41 -0.23
N GLY A 38 -4.88 -5.74 -1.31
CA GLY A 38 -5.24 -6.37 -2.58
C GLY A 38 -4.10 -7.16 -3.24
N ALA A 39 -2.84 -6.79 -2.98
CA ALA A 39 -1.67 -7.47 -3.51
C ALA A 39 -1.37 -8.81 -2.82
N LEU A 40 -1.93 -9.06 -1.63
CA LEU A 40 -1.70 -10.30 -0.86
C LEU A 40 -2.31 -11.52 -1.56
N PHE A 41 -3.47 -11.36 -2.20
CA PHE A 41 -4.14 -12.43 -2.95
C PHE A 41 -4.55 -11.97 -4.35
N PRO A 42 -3.61 -11.90 -5.31
CA PRO A 42 -3.85 -11.35 -6.65
C PRO A 42 -4.97 -12.07 -7.43
N HIS A 43 -5.19 -13.35 -7.16
CA HIS A 43 -6.26 -14.12 -7.79
C HIS A 43 -7.64 -13.79 -7.23
N LEU A 44 -7.73 -13.36 -5.97
CA LEU A 44 -8.98 -12.92 -5.33
C LEU A 44 -9.32 -11.50 -5.76
N ILE A 45 -8.36 -10.57 -5.71
CA ILE A 45 -8.61 -9.18 -6.12
C ILE A 45 -9.08 -9.11 -7.58
N LYS A 46 -8.47 -9.90 -8.47
CA LYS A 46 -8.92 -10.00 -9.86
C LYS A 46 -10.36 -10.50 -10.00
N LYS A 47 -10.87 -11.31 -9.06
CA LYS A 47 -12.27 -11.76 -9.09
C LYS A 47 -13.23 -10.66 -8.66
N VAL A 48 -12.90 -9.90 -7.61
CA VAL A 48 -13.73 -8.77 -7.15
C VAL A 48 -13.68 -7.56 -8.08
N GLN A 49 -12.61 -7.40 -8.86
CA GLN A 49 -12.51 -6.36 -9.88
C GLN A 49 -13.33 -6.65 -11.15
N ARG A 50 -13.72 -7.90 -11.42
CA ARG A 50 -14.33 -8.30 -12.71
C ARG A 50 -15.57 -7.46 -13.04
N GLY A 51 -15.49 -6.71 -14.14
CA GLY A 51 -16.57 -5.87 -14.66
C GLY A 51 -16.66 -4.48 -14.05
N SER A 52 -15.65 -4.05 -13.28
CA SER A 52 -15.61 -2.72 -12.66
C SER A 52 -14.98 -1.66 -13.56
N THR A 53 -15.33 -0.40 -13.34
CA THR A 53 -14.65 0.79 -13.91
C THR A 53 -13.24 1.04 -13.33
N ASP A 54 -12.77 0.12 -12.49
CA ASP A 54 -11.60 0.30 -11.62
C ASP A 54 -10.37 -0.47 -12.14
N ASP A 55 -10.34 -0.82 -13.44
CA ASP A 55 -9.22 -1.55 -14.08
C ASP A 55 -7.87 -0.82 -13.97
N TRP A 56 -7.89 0.48 -13.73
CA TRP A 56 -6.70 1.29 -13.47
C TRP A 56 -6.09 1.04 -12.07
N MET A 57 -6.83 0.42 -11.14
CA MET A 57 -6.34 0.05 -9.81
C MET A 57 -5.54 -1.27 -9.87
N ASP A 58 -4.40 -1.24 -10.55
CA ASP A 58 -3.49 -2.39 -10.66
C ASP A 58 -2.54 -2.47 -9.45
N PHE A 59 -2.81 -3.41 -8.54
CA PHE A 59 -1.97 -3.69 -7.37
C PHE A 59 -0.54 -4.17 -7.73
N GLY A 60 -0.30 -4.62 -8.96
CA GLY A 60 1.03 -4.92 -9.48
C GLY A 60 1.87 -3.67 -9.78
N GLN A 61 1.22 -2.52 -9.98
CA GLN A 61 1.86 -1.22 -10.23
C GLN A 61 1.74 -0.24 -9.07
N SER A 62 0.87 -0.53 -8.10
CA SER A 62 0.64 0.31 -6.94
C SER A 62 1.80 0.32 -5.94
N PHE A 63 1.71 1.27 -5.01
CA PHE A 63 2.59 1.34 -3.84
C PHE A 63 1.89 2.07 -2.68
N ALA A 64 2.19 1.65 -1.46
CA ALA A 64 1.69 2.32 -0.27
C ALA A 64 2.39 3.67 -0.03
N ILE A 65 1.62 4.60 0.52
CA ILE A 65 2.07 5.91 0.95
C ILE A 65 1.62 6.20 2.39
N HIS A 66 2.30 7.14 3.03
CA HIS A 66 2.03 7.60 4.37
C HIS A 66 1.65 9.08 4.35
N LEU A 67 0.71 9.45 5.21
CA LEU A 67 0.37 10.84 5.51
C LEU A 67 1.01 11.16 6.85
N SER A 68 2.02 12.02 6.85
CA SER A 68 2.73 12.41 8.07
C SER A 68 3.10 13.89 8.02
N ALA A 69 3.09 14.55 9.17
CA ALA A 69 3.72 15.85 9.33
C ALA A 69 5.23 15.72 9.60
N GLU A 70 5.68 14.54 9.98
CA GLU A 70 7.07 14.22 10.33
C GLU A 70 7.78 13.53 9.16
N THR A 71 9.09 13.75 9.05
CA THR A 71 9.95 13.09 8.06
C THR A 71 10.42 11.74 8.53
N PHE A 72 10.49 10.77 7.63
CA PHE A 72 11.01 9.44 7.95
C PHE A 72 12.53 9.41 7.79
N LYS A 73 13.17 8.33 8.24
CA LYS A 73 14.62 8.19 8.13
C LYS A 73 15.05 8.17 6.66
N ASN A 74 14.41 7.32 5.87
CA ASN A 74 14.66 7.13 4.45
C ASN A 74 13.32 7.12 3.72
N ASP A 75 13.04 8.13 2.92
CA ASP A 75 11.79 8.28 2.21
C ASP A 75 11.95 9.05 0.90
N VAL A 76 10.92 8.94 0.08
CA VAL A 76 10.65 9.90 -0.98
C VAL A 76 9.30 10.54 -0.70
N ARG A 77 9.18 11.83 -1.02
CA ARG A 77 7.92 12.57 -0.91
C ARG A 77 7.58 13.28 -2.20
N PHE A 78 6.29 13.44 -2.45
CA PHE A 78 5.76 14.12 -3.64
C PHE A 78 4.43 14.80 -3.29
N PRO A 79 4.03 15.84 -4.04
CA PRO A 79 2.80 16.56 -3.76
C PRO A 79 1.58 15.65 -3.94
N TYR A 80 0.62 15.78 -3.04
CA TYR A 80 -0.72 15.22 -3.22
C TYR A 80 -1.41 15.92 -4.39
N SER A 81 -1.80 15.18 -5.43
CA SER A 81 -2.49 15.76 -6.59
C SER A 81 -3.40 14.81 -7.36
N SER A 82 -3.62 13.58 -6.88
CA SER A 82 -4.33 12.57 -7.65
C SER A 82 -5.47 11.92 -6.88
N ASP A 83 -6.62 11.81 -7.56
CA ASP A 83 -7.78 11.01 -7.14
C ASP A 83 -7.49 9.49 -7.16
N ARG A 84 -6.29 9.10 -7.61
CA ARG A 84 -5.83 7.71 -7.67
C ARG A 84 -5.00 7.30 -6.45
N ILE A 85 -4.99 8.14 -5.41
CA ILE A 85 -4.60 7.74 -4.07
C ILE A 85 -5.88 7.30 -3.36
N ILE A 86 -5.96 6.00 -3.08
CA ILE A 86 -7.14 5.36 -2.52
C ILE A 86 -6.85 4.95 -1.09
N ALA A 87 -7.77 5.30 -0.18
CA ALA A 87 -7.79 4.80 1.16
C ALA A 87 -8.55 3.47 1.20
N PHE A 88 -8.00 2.49 1.90
CA PHE A 88 -8.67 1.23 2.25
C PHE A 88 -8.67 1.05 3.77
N ASN A 89 -9.61 0.28 4.30
CA ASN A 89 -9.64 -0.04 5.72
C ASN A 89 -8.48 -0.98 6.07
N ILE A 90 -7.54 -0.48 6.88
CA ILE A 90 -6.32 -1.22 7.24
C ILE A 90 -6.61 -2.47 8.07
N GLU A 91 -7.70 -2.51 8.85
CA GLU A 91 -8.10 -3.69 9.61
C GLU A 91 -8.30 -4.89 8.68
N ARG A 92 -8.85 -4.65 7.48
CA ARG A 92 -9.03 -5.72 6.47
C ARG A 92 -7.71 -6.17 5.88
N THR A 93 -6.74 -5.27 5.73
CA THR A 93 -5.39 -5.66 5.32
C THR A 93 -4.73 -6.55 6.39
N VAL A 94 -4.86 -6.19 7.67
CA VAL A 94 -4.32 -6.97 8.79
C VAL A 94 -4.97 -8.37 8.84
N ASP A 95 -6.30 -8.44 8.72
CA ASP A 95 -7.03 -9.72 8.68
C ASP A 95 -6.57 -10.58 7.49
N LEU A 96 -6.35 -9.99 6.31
CA LEU A 96 -5.81 -10.69 5.14
C LEU A 96 -4.37 -11.17 5.36
N PHE A 97 -3.55 -10.38 6.05
CA PHE A 97 -2.16 -10.73 6.34
C PHE A 97 -2.06 -11.90 7.32
N ALA A 98 -2.97 -12.02 8.29
CA ALA A 98 -3.02 -13.16 9.21
C ALA A 98 -3.10 -14.51 8.48
N TYR A 99 -3.82 -14.57 7.34
CA TYR A 99 -3.83 -15.76 6.48
C TYR A 99 -2.47 -16.05 5.83
N ILE A 100 -1.71 -15.03 5.43
CA ILE A 100 -0.35 -15.20 4.89
C ILE A 100 0.61 -15.71 5.96
N GLU A 101 0.52 -15.17 7.18
CA GLU A 101 1.33 -15.61 8.31
C GLU A 101 1.04 -17.07 8.66
N GLU A 102 -0.23 -17.45 8.75
CA GLU A 102 -0.65 -18.83 9.04
C GLU A 102 -0.17 -19.80 7.93
N GLU A 103 -0.30 -19.44 6.65
CA GLU A 103 0.22 -20.24 5.53
C GLU A 103 1.75 -20.40 5.56
N GLY A 104 2.46 -19.37 6.05
CA GLY A 104 3.93 -19.37 6.18
C GLY A 104 4.46 -20.19 7.36
N MET A 105 3.64 -20.49 8.36
CA MET A 105 4.02 -21.24 9.56
C MET A 105 4.11 -22.77 9.35
N GLY A 106 3.65 -23.28 8.20
CA GLY A 106 3.82 -24.69 7.82
C GLY A 106 3.08 -25.69 8.73
N SER A 107 3.59 -26.93 8.82
CA SER A 107 2.91 -28.05 9.49
C SER A 107 2.98 -28.03 11.03
N GLU A 108 3.69 -27.07 11.62
CA GLU A 108 3.87 -26.97 13.07
C GLU A 108 2.65 -26.35 13.78
N TYR A 109 1.68 -25.85 13.00
CA TYR A 109 0.50 -25.19 13.52
C TYR A 109 -0.80 -25.89 13.11
N THR A 110 -1.77 -25.81 14.01
CA THR A 110 -3.16 -26.19 13.73
C THR A 110 -3.75 -25.15 12.76
N PRO A 111 -4.21 -25.56 11.56
CA PRO A 111 -4.90 -24.64 10.65
C PRO A 111 -6.05 -23.93 11.37
N GLY A 112 -6.19 -22.62 11.18
CA GLY A 112 -7.25 -21.83 11.82
C GLY A 112 -6.88 -21.20 13.16
N MET A 113 -5.72 -21.54 13.75
CA MET A 113 -5.30 -20.99 15.04
C MET A 113 -5.32 -19.45 15.07
N PHE A 114 -4.99 -18.80 13.95
CA PHE A 114 -5.01 -17.34 13.83
C PHE A 114 -6.21 -16.82 13.04
N THR A 115 -6.90 -17.69 12.28
CA THR A 115 -7.88 -17.26 11.28
C THR A 115 -9.29 -17.78 11.49
N ASP A 116 -9.55 -18.63 12.49
CA ASP A 116 -10.87 -19.26 12.74
C ASP A 116 -11.97 -18.25 13.10
N HIS A 117 -11.59 -17.12 13.67
CA HIS A 117 -12.51 -16.03 14.01
C HIS A 117 -12.68 -15.03 12.86
N LEU A 118 -11.90 -15.17 11.78
CA LEU A 118 -11.93 -14.28 10.64
C LEU A 118 -12.89 -14.79 9.55
N PRO A 119 -13.50 -13.90 8.76
CA PRO A 119 -14.20 -14.31 7.55
C PRO A 119 -13.23 -14.97 6.56
N SER A 120 -13.74 -15.84 5.69
CA SER A 120 -12.94 -16.44 4.62
C SER A 120 -12.16 -15.40 3.80
N LYS A 121 -10.98 -15.76 3.28
CA LYS A 121 -10.15 -14.90 2.40
C LYS A 121 -10.95 -14.19 1.30
N GLN A 122 -11.88 -14.90 0.64
CA GLN A 122 -12.72 -14.30 -0.39
C GLN A 122 -13.61 -13.17 0.16
N ARG A 123 -14.34 -13.44 1.24
CA ARG A 123 -15.21 -12.44 1.88
C ARG A 123 -14.41 -11.25 2.43
N LEU A 124 -13.24 -11.49 3.01
CA LEU A 124 -12.35 -10.41 3.45
C LEU A 124 -11.88 -9.56 2.26
N MET A 125 -11.52 -10.18 1.14
CA MET A 125 -11.13 -9.44 -0.06
C MET A 125 -12.28 -8.60 -0.63
N GLU A 126 -13.52 -9.10 -0.59
CA GLU A 126 -14.72 -8.32 -0.93
C GLU A 126 -14.93 -7.13 0.02
N GLN A 127 -14.77 -7.33 1.33
CA GLN A 127 -14.87 -6.27 2.33
C GLN A 127 -13.77 -5.21 2.17
N TYR A 128 -12.53 -5.65 1.94
CA TYR A 128 -11.40 -4.80 1.65
C TYR A 128 -11.67 -3.96 0.40
N TRP A 129 -12.05 -4.59 -0.71
CA TRP A 129 -12.33 -3.91 -1.96
C TRP A 129 -13.48 -2.90 -1.82
N ASN A 130 -14.55 -3.26 -1.12
CA ASN A 130 -15.70 -2.37 -0.89
C ASN A 130 -15.43 -1.24 0.09
N SER A 131 -14.30 -1.27 0.83
CA SER A 131 -13.88 -0.17 1.69
C SER A 131 -13.18 0.96 0.93
N ARG A 132 -12.86 0.77 -0.35
CA ARG A 132 -12.12 1.72 -1.16
C ARG A 132 -12.84 3.06 -1.29
N MET A 133 -12.11 4.14 -1.07
CA MET A 133 -12.57 5.49 -1.33
C MET A 133 -11.39 6.40 -1.67
N THR A 134 -11.64 7.52 -2.34
CA THR A 134 -10.56 8.48 -2.61
C THR A 134 -10.00 9.00 -1.28
N LEU A 135 -8.71 9.37 -1.28
CA LEU A 135 -8.11 9.98 -0.10
C LEU A 135 -8.85 11.26 0.33
N ALA A 136 -9.31 12.07 -0.63
CA ALA A 136 -10.10 13.27 -0.34
C ALA A 136 -11.37 12.94 0.45
N ASP A 137 -12.15 11.96 -0.02
CA ASP A 137 -13.39 11.54 0.64
C ASP A 137 -13.11 10.93 2.01
N TYR A 138 -12.02 10.14 2.15
CA TYR A 138 -11.63 9.57 3.42
C TYR A 138 -11.29 10.66 4.45
N LEU A 139 -10.53 11.68 4.06
CA LEU A 139 -10.16 12.77 4.96
C LEU A 139 -11.37 13.58 5.44
N LEU A 140 -12.44 13.63 4.62
CA LEU A 140 -13.69 14.30 4.97
C LEU A 140 -14.60 13.44 5.85
N HIS A 141 -14.79 12.17 5.53
CA HIS A 141 -15.81 11.32 6.13
C HIS A 141 -15.29 10.35 7.19
N LYS A 142 -14.03 9.89 7.07
CA LYS A 142 -13.35 8.95 7.97
C LYS A 142 -14.25 7.78 8.43
N PRO A 143 -14.79 6.95 7.51
CA PRO A 143 -15.74 5.90 7.84
C PRO A 143 -15.14 4.74 8.66
N TYR A 144 -13.81 4.70 8.78
CA TYR A 144 -13.07 3.76 9.62
C TYR A 144 -11.90 4.49 10.29
N LYS A 145 -11.38 3.91 11.38
CA LYS A 145 -10.42 4.58 12.28
C LYS A 145 -9.06 4.80 11.61
N GLU A 146 -8.57 3.79 10.91
CA GLU A 146 -7.24 3.78 10.31
C GLU A 146 -7.30 3.27 8.86
N ALA A 147 -6.52 3.90 7.99
CA ALA A 147 -6.46 3.58 6.58
C ALA A 147 -5.06 3.14 6.18
N GLU A 148 -4.98 2.21 5.24
CA GLU A 148 -3.84 2.17 4.35
C GLU A 148 -4.13 3.07 3.14
N TYR A 149 -3.10 3.76 2.66
CA TYR A 149 -3.21 4.65 1.51
C TYR A 149 -2.38 4.10 0.37
N ILE A 150 -3.01 3.80 -0.74
CA ILE A 150 -2.38 3.15 -1.88
C ILE A 150 -2.45 4.10 -3.08
N CYS A 151 -1.29 4.38 -3.67
CA CYS A 151 -1.19 5.13 -4.90
C CYS A 151 -1.20 4.17 -6.09
N PHE A 152 -2.10 4.40 -7.05
CA PHE A 152 -2.17 3.66 -8.32
C PHE A 152 -1.67 4.48 -9.52
N ASP A 153 -0.93 5.56 -9.26
CA ASP A 153 -0.38 6.43 -10.28
C ASP A 153 1.13 6.34 -10.40
N TYR A 154 1.60 6.56 -11.63
CA TYR A 154 3.01 6.87 -11.88
C TYR A 154 3.33 8.28 -11.37
N ILE A 155 4.39 8.41 -10.56
CA ILE A 155 4.89 9.71 -10.13
C ILE A 155 6.19 10.00 -10.87
N PRO A 156 6.24 11.04 -11.71
CA PRO A 156 7.43 11.35 -12.47
C PRO A 156 8.55 11.90 -11.58
N PRO A 157 9.83 11.71 -11.97
CA PRO A 157 11.00 12.12 -11.19
C PRO A 157 10.98 13.59 -10.72
N TYR A 158 10.51 14.50 -11.58
CA TYR A 158 10.52 15.94 -11.32
C TYR A 158 9.55 16.39 -10.21
N LEU A 159 8.68 15.51 -9.73
CA LEU A 159 7.77 15.76 -8.60
C LEU A 159 8.29 15.16 -7.27
N ILE A 160 9.41 14.43 -7.30
CA ILE A 160 9.88 13.65 -6.17
C ILE A 160 11.03 14.38 -5.47
N GLU A 161 10.95 14.43 -4.15
CA GLU A 161 12.07 14.80 -3.29
C GLU A 161 12.50 13.57 -2.48
N GLY A 162 13.79 13.26 -2.47
CA GLY A 162 14.34 12.10 -1.75
C GLY A 162 15.03 12.51 -0.46
N TYR A 163 14.93 11.67 0.57
CA TYR A 163 15.52 11.88 1.88
C TYR A 163 16.25 10.62 2.34
N ILE A 164 17.51 10.78 2.73
CA ILE A 164 18.35 9.71 3.28
C ILE A 164 18.91 10.18 4.62
N ASN A 165 18.66 9.40 5.67
CA ASN A 165 18.93 9.80 7.06
C ASN A 165 18.39 11.21 7.38
N GLN A 166 17.14 11.48 6.99
CA GLN A 166 16.43 12.76 7.17
C GLN A 166 17.09 13.96 6.46
N LYS A 167 18.07 13.74 5.59
CA LYS A 167 18.71 14.79 4.79
C LYS A 167 18.21 14.72 3.36
N LYS A 168 17.79 15.87 2.81
CA LYS A 168 17.38 15.96 1.41
C LYS A 168 18.53 15.53 0.51
N TRP A 169 18.25 14.59 -0.38
CA TRP A 169 19.17 14.07 -1.36
C TRP A 169 18.88 14.74 -2.70
N LEU A 170 19.67 15.79 -2.98
CA LEU A 170 19.71 16.60 -4.22
C LEU A 170 18.33 16.83 -4.85
#